data_AF-A0A6A6FRL3-F1
#
_entry.id   AF-A0A6A6FRL3-F1
#
_cell.length_a   1.000
_cell.length_b   1.000
_cell.length_c   1.000
_cell.angle_alpha   90.00
_cell.angle_beta   90.00
_cell.angle_gamma   90.00
#
_symmetry.space_group_name_H-M   'P 1'
#
loop_
_entity.id
_entity.type
_entity.pdbx_description
1 polymer ?
#
loop_
_entity_poly.entity_id
_entity_poly.type
_entity_poly.pdbx_seq_one_letter_code
_entity_poly.pdbx_strand_id
1 'polypeptide(L)'
;MKRQAPLSHVLYAYLYPHPTPSDPPSFSAHLARNLVPEVRIEVATFYGDLNSAEARYPGLNYCHPPHRMRLGRFKHHKRLFDAFDNLGLTYGEIQDFCCWEGTKWARERYEKDEGVKVIDTTGDEIGPWVDRREMAPADDRRNSITRKTDISIRELPSEAAAREQHVAELERRRDHALEQSLNQRIIAAWEQGQSLPPELEQYLKEQTERG
;
A
#
# COMPACT_ATOMS: atom_id res chain seq x y z
N MET A 1 -12.37 16.31 31.71
CA MET A 1 -13.67 15.60 31.72
C MET A 1 -13.39 14.15 31.38
N LYS A 2 -13.80 13.19 32.22
CA LYS A 2 -13.68 11.75 31.88
C LYS A 2 -14.84 11.38 30.96
N ARG A 3 -14.55 10.70 29.84
CA ARG A 3 -15.59 10.19 28.92
C ARG A 3 -16.48 9.17 29.65
N GLN A 4 -17.79 9.18 29.36
CA GLN A 4 -18.75 8.28 30.02
C GLN A 4 -18.70 6.84 29.48
N ALA A 5 -18.35 6.68 28.21
CA ALA A 5 -18.17 5.36 27.58
C ALA A 5 -16.68 4.95 27.60
N PRO A 6 -16.38 3.66 27.84
CA PRO A 6 -15.03 3.14 27.74
C PRO A 6 -14.46 3.35 26.33
N LEU A 7 -13.23 3.83 26.24
CA LEU A 7 -12.60 4.24 24.99
C LEU A 7 -12.51 3.10 23.95
N SER A 8 -12.38 1.85 24.42
CA SER A 8 -12.42 0.65 23.57
C SER A 8 -13.70 0.54 22.75
N HIS A 9 -14.86 0.86 23.35
CA HIS A 9 -16.16 0.76 22.68
C HIS A 9 -16.36 1.92 21.71
N VAL A 10 -15.95 3.13 22.11
CA VAL A 10 -16.01 4.32 21.24
C VAL A 10 -15.15 4.14 19.99
N LEU A 11 -13.92 3.67 20.16
CA LEU A 11 -13.02 3.39 19.04
C LEU A 11 -13.54 2.26 18.16
N TYR A 12 -14.03 1.18 18.74
CA TYR A 12 -14.57 0.08 17.96
C TYR A 12 -15.76 0.51 17.11
N ALA A 13 -16.72 1.25 17.67
CA ALA A 13 -17.87 1.79 16.95
C ALA A 13 -17.45 2.75 15.82
N TYR A 14 -16.39 3.54 16.04
CA TYR A 14 -15.84 4.41 15.00
C TYR A 14 -15.15 3.64 13.87
N LEU A 15 -14.38 2.61 14.21
CA LEU A 15 -13.65 1.79 13.23
C LEU A 15 -14.60 0.86 12.45
N TYR A 16 -15.69 0.42 13.05
CA TYR A 16 -16.65 -0.52 12.47
C TYR A 16 -18.08 0.01 12.68
N PRO A 17 -18.50 1.07 11.96
CA PRO A 17 -19.84 1.63 12.09
C PRO A 17 -20.92 0.65 11.62
N HIS A 18 -20.58 -0.23 10.68
CA HIS A 18 -21.45 -1.28 10.13
C HIS A 18 -20.69 -2.62 10.14
N PRO A 19 -20.56 -3.28 11.31
CA PRO A 19 -19.76 -4.49 11.43
C PRO A 19 -20.40 -5.65 10.66
N THR A 20 -19.61 -6.35 9.86
CA THR A 20 -20.02 -7.56 9.15
C THR A 20 -19.61 -8.82 9.92
N PRO A 21 -20.14 -10.01 9.59
CA PRO A 21 -19.72 -11.27 10.24
C PRO A 21 -18.24 -11.61 10.07
N SER A 22 -17.57 -11.01 9.07
CA SER A 22 -16.13 -11.23 8.83
C SER A 22 -15.24 -10.31 9.68
N ASP A 23 -15.82 -9.25 10.25
CA ASP A 23 -15.12 -8.28 11.07
C ASP A 23 -14.89 -8.79 12.51
N PRO A 24 -13.83 -8.33 13.18
CA PRO A 24 -13.58 -8.68 14.57
C PRO A 24 -14.73 -8.18 15.46
N PRO A 25 -15.29 -8.98 16.39
CA PRO A 25 -16.50 -8.61 17.16
C PRO A 25 -16.27 -7.56 18.27
N SER A 26 -15.01 -7.19 18.53
CA SER A 26 -14.66 -6.21 19.56
C SER A 26 -13.31 -5.55 19.26
N PHE A 27 -12.97 -4.47 19.97
CA PHE A 27 -11.64 -3.86 19.86
C PHE A 27 -10.52 -4.85 20.22
N SER A 28 -10.73 -5.69 21.24
CA SER A 28 -9.75 -6.70 21.64
C SER A 28 -9.49 -7.72 20.52
N ALA A 29 -10.55 -8.16 19.83
CA ALA A 29 -10.41 -9.03 18.67
C ALA A 29 -9.74 -8.32 17.48
N HIS A 30 -10.02 -7.03 17.28
CA HIS A 30 -9.35 -6.22 16.26
C HIS A 30 -7.85 -6.06 16.54
N LEU A 31 -7.51 -5.80 17.80
CA LEU A 31 -6.13 -5.70 18.29
C LEU A 31 -5.36 -6.99 18.02
N ALA A 32 -5.88 -8.12 18.48
CA ALA A 32 -5.21 -9.42 18.35
C ALA A 32 -5.08 -9.87 16.88
N ARG A 33 -6.12 -9.67 16.07
CA ARG A 33 -6.16 -10.14 14.68
C ARG A 33 -5.38 -9.23 13.72
N ASN A 34 -5.32 -7.92 13.98
CA ASN A 34 -4.80 -6.96 13.01
C ASN A 34 -3.64 -6.13 13.54
N LEU A 35 -3.80 -5.44 14.67
CA LEU A 35 -2.77 -4.48 15.14
C LEU A 35 -1.52 -5.21 15.67
N VAL A 36 -1.66 -6.25 16.48
CA VAL A 36 -0.49 -6.98 17.01
C VAL A 36 0.37 -7.57 15.88
N PRO A 37 -0.19 -8.23 14.85
CA PRO A 37 0.59 -8.64 13.69
C PRO A 37 1.32 -7.50 12.97
N GLU A 38 0.66 -6.35 12.76
CA GLU A 38 1.29 -5.18 12.15
C GLU A 38 2.48 -4.66 12.97
N VAL A 39 2.35 -4.60 14.31
CA VAL A 39 3.46 -4.25 15.21
C VAL A 39 4.62 -5.24 15.06
N ARG A 40 4.35 -6.54 15.01
CA ARG A 40 5.40 -7.56 14.86
C ARG A 40 6.16 -7.42 13.55
N ILE A 41 5.45 -7.14 12.45
CA ILE A 41 6.09 -6.87 11.16
C ILE A 41 6.96 -5.62 11.25
N GLU A 42 6.48 -4.55 11.89
CA GLU A 42 7.25 -3.32 12.07
C GLU A 42 8.55 -3.55 12.84
N VAL A 43 8.47 -4.27 13.95
CA VAL A 43 9.61 -4.56 14.82
C VAL A 43 10.63 -5.43 14.09
N ALA A 44 10.17 -6.51 13.44
CA ALA A 44 11.05 -7.37 12.65
C ALA A 44 11.72 -6.62 11.49
N THR A 45 11.00 -5.70 10.85
CA THR A 45 11.56 -4.88 9.76
C THR A 45 12.59 -3.86 10.26
N PHE A 46 12.38 -3.31 11.46
CA PHE A 46 13.22 -2.24 11.99
C PHE A 46 14.48 -2.75 12.68
N TYR A 47 14.36 -3.78 13.52
CA TYR A 47 15.49 -4.33 14.27
C TYR A 47 16.15 -5.53 13.59
N GLY A 48 15.46 -6.19 12.65
CA GLY A 48 15.95 -7.41 11.99
C GLY A 48 15.89 -8.64 12.90
N ASP A 49 16.62 -8.62 14.02
CA ASP A 49 16.63 -9.69 15.02
C ASP A 49 15.67 -9.38 16.19
N LEU A 50 14.84 -10.35 16.56
CA LEU A 50 13.86 -10.26 17.66
C LEU A 50 14.42 -10.72 19.01
N ASN A 51 15.68 -11.17 19.05
CA ASN A 51 16.31 -11.66 20.28
C ASN A 51 16.81 -10.54 21.20
N SER A 52 17.01 -9.33 20.67
CA SER A 52 17.45 -8.19 21.46
C SER A 52 16.35 -7.69 22.42
N ALA A 53 16.76 -7.12 23.55
CA ALA A 53 15.82 -6.56 24.52
C ALA A 53 15.03 -5.37 23.92
N GLU A 54 15.67 -4.56 23.08
CA GLU A 54 15.05 -3.45 22.35
C GLU A 54 13.99 -3.91 21.35
N ALA A 55 14.17 -5.06 20.68
CA ALA A 55 13.19 -5.61 19.75
C ALA A 55 12.01 -6.25 20.49
N ARG A 56 12.25 -6.91 21.64
CA ARG A 56 11.19 -7.47 22.48
C ARG A 56 10.34 -6.39 23.15
N TYR A 57 10.97 -5.27 23.52
CA TYR A 57 10.33 -4.13 24.15
C TYR A 57 10.61 -2.86 23.33
N PRO A 58 10.01 -2.69 22.15
CA PRO A 58 10.27 -1.59 21.22
C PRO A 58 9.66 -0.26 21.65
N GLY A 59 8.80 -0.26 22.68
CA GLY A 59 8.33 0.97 23.32
C GLY A 59 7.60 1.94 22.38
N LEU A 60 6.87 1.41 21.39
CA LEU A 60 6.20 2.21 20.37
C LEU A 60 5.20 3.17 21.02
N ASN A 61 5.51 4.46 20.90
CA ASN A 61 4.69 5.54 21.40
C ASN A 61 3.72 6.04 20.31
N TYR A 62 2.44 5.77 20.49
CA TYR A 62 1.37 6.09 19.54
C TYR A 62 1.03 7.59 19.50
N CYS A 63 1.69 8.42 20.31
CA CYS A 63 1.64 9.87 20.23
C CYS A 63 2.93 10.48 19.65
N HIS A 64 3.94 9.67 19.37
CA HIS A 64 5.21 10.14 18.80
C HIS A 64 5.13 10.13 17.26
N PRO A 65 5.32 11.27 16.57
CA PRO A 65 5.10 11.36 15.13
C PRO A 65 5.93 10.37 14.27
N PRO A 66 7.24 10.13 14.55
CA PRO A 66 8.01 9.12 13.84
C PRO A 66 7.42 7.69 13.93
N HIS A 67 6.93 7.30 15.11
CA HIS A 67 6.28 6.00 15.27
C HIS A 67 4.95 5.93 14.52
N ARG A 68 4.15 7.00 14.57
CA ARG A 68 2.91 7.09 13.79
C ARG A 68 3.17 7.00 12.30
N MET A 69 4.20 7.68 11.80
CA MET A 69 4.60 7.62 10.39
C MET A 69 4.98 6.20 9.98
N ARG A 70 5.82 5.53 10.79
CA ARG A 70 6.26 4.15 10.54
C ARG A 70 5.08 3.17 10.57
N LEU A 71 4.27 3.18 11.62
CA LEU A 71 3.11 2.28 11.78
C LEU A 71 1.96 2.63 10.84
N GLY A 72 1.84 3.89 10.43
CA GLY A 72 0.80 4.38 9.52
C GLY A 72 0.90 3.82 8.10
N ARG A 73 2.00 3.11 7.76
CA ARG A 73 2.09 2.32 6.52
C ARG A 73 1.12 1.15 6.50
N PHE A 74 0.74 0.65 7.69
CA PHE A 74 -0.15 -0.49 7.80
C PHE A 74 -1.61 -0.06 7.88
N LYS A 75 -2.47 -0.85 7.23
CA LYS A 75 -3.89 -0.50 7.03
C LYS A 75 -4.62 -0.26 8.35
N HIS A 76 -4.42 -1.12 9.36
CA HIS A 76 -5.21 -1.05 10.59
C HIS A 76 -4.68 0.00 11.55
N HIS A 77 -3.36 0.16 11.68
CA HIS A 77 -2.75 1.28 12.41
C HIS A 77 -3.09 2.63 11.80
N LYS A 78 -3.05 2.78 10.47
CA LYS A 78 -3.46 4.03 9.82
C LYS A 78 -4.88 4.42 10.22
N ARG A 79 -5.83 3.48 10.11
CA ARG A 79 -7.23 3.70 10.50
C ARG A 79 -7.39 4.02 11.98
N LEU A 80 -6.58 3.40 12.84
CA LEU A 80 -6.57 3.68 14.28
C LEU A 80 -6.09 5.10 14.58
N PHE A 81 -5.01 5.55 13.94
CA PHE A 81 -4.50 6.92 14.10
C PHE A 81 -5.49 7.95 13.56
N ASP A 82 -6.05 7.71 12.38
CA ASP A 82 -7.12 8.54 11.82
C ASP A 82 -8.31 8.64 12.81
N ALA A 83 -8.68 7.53 13.46
CA ALA A 83 -9.71 7.50 14.49
C ALA A 83 -9.34 8.30 15.75
N PHE A 84 -8.09 8.23 16.21
CA PHE A 84 -7.61 9.01 17.35
C PHE A 84 -7.74 10.51 17.08
N ASP A 85 -7.33 10.93 15.88
CA ASP A 85 -7.31 12.33 15.48
C ASP A 85 -8.74 12.85 15.27
N ASN A 86 -9.60 12.08 14.58
CA ASN A 86 -10.98 12.47 14.32
C ASN A 86 -11.87 12.49 15.58
N LEU A 87 -11.59 11.63 16.56
CA LEU A 87 -12.29 11.64 17.86
C LEU A 87 -11.70 12.69 18.83
N GLY A 88 -10.62 13.38 18.44
CA GLY A 88 -9.94 14.35 19.28
C GLY A 88 -9.44 13.72 20.59
N LEU A 89 -8.84 12.54 20.52
CA LEU A 89 -8.30 11.88 21.72
C LEU A 89 -7.07 12.64 22.22
N THR A 90 -7.01 12.86 23.53
CA THR A 90 -5.86 13.53 24.15
C THR A 90 -4.68 12.57 24.27
N TYR A 91 -3.47 13.14 24.43
CA TYR A 91 -2.24 12.37 24.65
C TYR A 91 -2.38 11.36 25.81
N GLY A 92 -2.93 11.80 26.95
CA GLY A 92 -3.11 10.95 28.12
C GLY A 92 -4.06 9.79 27.85
N GLU A 93 -5.18 10.06 27.18
CA GLU A 93 -6.15 9.00 26.85
C GLU A 93 -5.58 7.95 25.90
N ILE A 94 -4.75 8.37 24.94
CA ILE A 94 -4.08 7.43 24.03
C ILE A 94 -3.04 6.61 24.80
N GLN A 95 -2.22 7.23 25.64
CA GLN A 95 -1.22 6.52 26.46
C GLN A 95 -1.88 5.49 27.39
N ASP A 96 -2.92 5.89 28.13
CA ASP A 96 -3.64 5.03 29.07
C ASP A 96 -4.36 3.87 28.36
N PHE A 97 -4.80 4.10 27.11
CA PHE A 97 -5.47 3.08 26.32
C PHE A 97 -4.50 2.06 25.71
N CYS A 98 -3.31 2.50 25.29
CA CYS A 98 -2.36 1.68 24.52
C CYS A 98 -1.52 0.75 25.42
N CYS A 99 -2.18 -0.19 26.11
CA CYS A 99 -1.57 -1.13 27.06
C CYS A 99 -1.42 -2.54 26.49
N TRP A 100 -0.67 -2.71 25.39
CA TRP A 100 -0.42 -4.04 24.79
C TRP A 100 1.05 -4.23 24.41
N GLU A 101 1.41 -5.47 24.06
CA GLU A 101 2.77 -5.85 23.65
C GLU A 101 3.30 -4.92 22.54
N GLY A 102 4.52 -4.44 22.71
CA GLY A 102 5.18 -3.56 21.74
C GLY A 102 4.94 -2.06 21.96
N THR A 103 3.99 -1.64 22.81
CA THR A 103 3.79 -0.20 23.08
C THR A 103 4.76 0.32 24.15
N LYS A 104 4.82 1.66 24.29
CA LYS A 104 5.55 2.35 25.36
C LYS A 104 5.20 1.81 26.75
N TRP A 105 3.92 1.53 26.99
CA TRP A 105 3.45 0.97 28.27
C TRP A 105 4.09 -0.38 28.58
N ALA A 106 4.19 -1.28 27.59
CA ALA A 106 4.78 -2.60 27.78
C ALA A 106 6.27 -2.52 28.12
N ARG A 107 7.01 -1.60 27.49
CA ARG A 107 8.43 -1.32 27.82
C ARG A 107 8.55 -0.80 29.25
N GLU A 108 7.80 0.25 29.61
CA GLU A 108 7.89 0.87 30.94
C GLU A 108 7.55 -0.10 32.06
N ARG A 109 6.57 -0.98 31.83
CA ARG A 109 6.22 -2.05 32.77
C ARG A 109 7.38 -3.04 32.94
N TYR A 110 7.96 -3.53 31.84
CA TYR A 110 9.11 -4.43 31.89
C TYR A 110 10.30 -3.81 32.62
N GLU A 111 10.65 -2.57 32.31
CA GLU A 111 11.75 -1.85 32.94
C GLU A 111 11.54 -1.69 34.46
N LYS A 112 10.30 -1.42 34.86
CA LYS A 112 9.94 -1.30 36.27
C LYS A 112 9.98 -2.65 37.01
N ASP A 113 9.42 -3.70 36.39
CA ASP A 113 9.27 -5.01 37.03
C ASP A 113 10.64 -5.73 37.15
N GLU A 114 11.51 -5.61 36.14
CA GLU A 114 12.84 -6.22 36.14
C GLU A 114 13.94 -5.31 36.69
N GLY A 115 13.66 -4.02 36.90
CA GLY A 115 14.65 -3.05 37.37
C GLY A 115 15.77 -2.74 36.36
N VAL A 116 15.55 -3.03 35.08
CA VAL A 116 16.49 -2.78 33.99
C VAL A 116 15.99 -1.65 33.09
N LYS A 117 16.88 -1.01 32.32
CA LYS A 117 16.48 -0.11 31.23
C LYS A 117 16.74 -0.74 29.88
N VAL A 118 15.78 -0.63 28.97
CA VAL A 118 15.94 -1.04 27.58
C VAL A 118 16.66 0.08 26.85
N ILE A 119 17.93 -0.15 26.54
CA ILE A 119 18.77 0.79 25.81
C ILE A 119 18.50 0.64 24.32
N ASP A 120 18.30 1.78 23.64
CA ASP A 120 18.21 1.83 22.18
C ASP A 120 19.62 1.82 21.62
N THR A 121 19.97 0.73 20.93
CA THR A 121 21.25 0.53 20.24
C THR A 121 21.12 0.76 18.74
N THR A 122 19.95 1.22 18.27
CA THR A 122 19.70 1.53 16.86
C THR A 122 20.70 2.55 16.35
N GLY A 123 21.60 2.12 15.48
CA GLY A 123 22.59 2.99 14.86
C GLY A 123 23.92 3.09 15.59
N ASP A 124 24.14 2.35 16.68
CA ASP A 124 25.45 2.28 17.37
C ASP A 124 26.56 1.75 16.46
N GLU A 125 26.21 0.90 15.49
CA GLU A 125 27.12 0.38 14.46
C GLU A 125 27.33 1.35 13.28
N ILE A 126 26.55 2.42 13.19
CA ILE A 126 26.65 3.41 12.11
C ILE A 126 27.67 4.46 12.51
N GLY A 127 28.86 4.39 11.89
CA GLY A 127 29.89 5.41 12.06
C GLY A 127 29.45 6.81 11.59
N PRO A 128 30.22 7.86 11.90
CA PRO A 128 29.92 9.22 11.45
C PRO A 128 29.77 9.24 9.92
N TRP A 129 28.84 10.05 9.43
CA TRP A 129 28.64 10.22 7.99
C TRP A 129 29.95 10.70 7.34
N VAL A 130 30.40 9.98 6.30
CA VAL A 130 31.62 10.32 5.56
C VAL A 130 31.24 10.84 4.17
N ASP A 131 31.59 12.09 3.86
CA ASP A 131 31.46 12.60 2.49
C ASP A 131 32.50 11.94 1.59
N ARG A 132 32.06 11.08 0.67
CA ARG A 132 32.95 10.48 -0.34
C ARG A 132 33.66 11.51 -1.22
N ARG A 133 33.13 12.74 -1.36
CA ARG A 133 33.75 13.82 -2.13
C ARG A 133 35.03 14.33 -1.46
N GLU A 134 35.06 14.33 -0.13
CA GLU A 134 36.24 14.73 0.64
C GLU A 134 37.33 13.65 0.60
N MET A 135 36.93 12.38 0.44
CA MET A 135 37.86 11.26 0.28
C MET A 135 38.43 11.11 -1.14
N ALA A 136 37.85 11.77 -2.14
CA ALA A 136 38.34 11.69 -3.51
C ALA A 136 39.67 12.46 -3.67
N PRO A 137 40.73 11.83 -4.22
CA PRO A 137 41.98 12.51 -4.51
C PRO A 137 41.73 13.71 -5.42
N ALA A 138 42.45 14.82 -5.17
CA ALA A 138 42.21 16.10 -5.84
C ALA A 138 42.27 16.04 -7.38
N ASP A 139 42.92 15.01 -7.95
CA ASP A 139 43.02 14.80 -9.40
C ASP A 139 41.70 14.37 -10.06
N ASP A 140 40.83 13.61 -9.38
CA ASP A 140 39.55 13.16 -9.95
C ASP A 140 38.50 14.27 -10.00
N ARG A 141 38.73 15.37 -9.27
CA ARG A 141 37.83 16.55 -9.26
C ARG A 141 37.93 17.37 -10.55
N ARG A 142 39.01 17.24 -11.31
CA ARG A 142 39.24 18.02 -12.55
C ARG A 142 38.57 17.42 -13.80
N ASN A 143 38.08 16.19 -13.73
CA ASN A 143 37.33 15.56 -14.81
C ASN A 143 35.81 15.50 -14.52
N SER A 144 35.28 16.51 -13.81
CA SER A 144 33.84 16.63 -13.60
C SER A 144 33.11 16.85 -14.93
N ILE A 145 32.58 15.77 -15.49
CA ILE A 145 31.47 15.69 -16.46
C ILE A 145 31.44 16.88 -17.45
N THR A 146 32.24 16.78 -18.52
CA THR A 146 32.10 17.56 -19.76
C THR A 146 31.05 16.98 -20.71
N ARG A 147 30.10 16.17 -20.22
CA ARG A 147 29.00 15.69 -21.06
C ARG A 147 27.90 16.75 -21.09
N LYS A 148 27.89 17.56 -22.15
CA LYS A 148 26.68 18.27 -22.56
C LYS A 148 25.65 17.22 -22.97
N THR A 149 24.74 16.87 -22.07
CA THR A 149 23.54 16.12 -22.45
C THR A 149 22.62 17.10 -23.15
N ASP A 150 22.48 16.98 -24.47
CA ASP A 150 21.43 17.68 -25.21
C ASP A 150 20.08 17.14 -24.74
N ILE A 151 19.40 17.93 -23.92
CA ILE A 151 18.03 17.66 -23.51
C ILE A 151 17.13 18.08 -24.67
N SER A 152 16.83 17.14 -25.56
CA SER A 152 15.80 17.34 -26.57
C SER A 152 14.43 17.26 -25.90
N ILE A 153 13.79 18.41 -25.68
CA ILE A 153 12.40 18.45 -25.23
C ILE A 153 11.55 17.86 -26.36
N ARG A 154 11.05 16.65 -26.15
CA ARG A 154 10.08 16.02 -27.06
C ARG A 154 8.75 16.76 -26.84
N GLU A 155 8.31 17.56 -27.79
CA GLU A 155 6.97 18.12 -27.77
C GLU A 155 5.96 16.97 -27.72
N LEU A 156 5.36 16.76 -26.56
CA LEU A 156 4.26 15.84 -26.42
C LEU A 156 3.06 16.46 -27.16
N PRO A 157 2.29 15.67 -27.92
CA PRO A 157 1.07 16.16 -28.54
C PRO A 157 0.17 16.74 -27.44
N SER A 158 -0.51 17.85 -27.75
CA SER A 158 -1.39 18.50 -26.77
C SER A 158 -2.42 17.50 -26.22
N GLU A 159 -2.89 17.71 -24.98
CA GLU A 159 -3.88 16.83 -24.37
C GLU A 159 -5.13 16.64 -25.24
N ALA A 160 -5.47 17.64 -26.07
CA ALA A 160 -6.57 17.55 -27.02
C ALA A 160 -6.29 16.50 -28.12
N ALA A 161 -5.10 16.53 -28.72
CA ALA A 161 -4.69 15.56 -29.75
C ALA A 161 -4.57 14.13 -29.17
N ALA A 162 -4.06 14.00 -27.94
CA ALA A 162 -3.97 12.69 -27.27
C ALA A 162 -5.36 12.10 -26.96
N ARG A 163 -6.33 12.94 -26.56
CA ARG A 163 -7.73 12.52 -26.32
C ARG A 163 -8.40 12.09 -27.62
N GLU A 164 -8.21 12.84 -28.70
CA GLU A 164 -8.80 12.52 -30.01
C GLU A 164 -8.27 11.20 -30.56
N GLN A 165 -6.97 10.95 -30.46
CA GLN A 165 -6.36 9.67 -30.86
C GLN A 165 -6.90 8.49 -30.04
N HIS A 166 -7.12 8.68 -28.74
CA HIS A 166 -7.65 7.64 -27.87
C HIS A 166 -9.12 7.32 -28.20
N VAL A 167 -9.94 8.33 -28.50
CA VAL A 167 -11.33 8.12 -28.95
C VAL A 167 -11.36 7.38 -30.29
N ALA A 168 -10.54 7.78 -31.26
CA ALA A 168 -10.47 7.11 -32.56
C ALA A 168 -9.98 5.64 -32.45
N GLU A 169 -9.11 5.33 -31.51
CA GLU A 169 -8.69 3.94 -31.22
C GLU A 169 -9.83 3.11 -30.62
N LEU A 170 -10.60 3.69 -29.69
CA LEU A 170 -11.76 3.01 -29.10
C LEU A 170 -12.85 2.73 -30.14
N GLU A 171 -13.09 3.66 -31.06
CA GLU A 171 -14.03 3.48 -32.16
C GLU A 171 -13.58 2.35 -33.09
N ARG A 172 -12.31 2.34 -33.51
CA ARG A 172 -11.74 1.24 -34.31
C ARG A 172 -11.88 -0.12 -33.62
N ARG A 173 -11.62 -0.18 -32.31
CA ARG A 173 -11.80 -1.42 -31.53
C ARG A 173 -13.25 -1.88 -31.47
N ARG A 174 -14.18 -0.95 -31.31
CA ARG A 174 -15.62 -1.24 -31.29
C ARG A 174 -16.07 -1.79 -32.64
N ASP A 175 -15.68 -1.14 -33.72
CA ASP A 175 -16.10 -1.52 -35.06
C ASP A 175 -15.52 -2.89 -35.45
N HIS A 176 -14.26 -3.16 -35.10
CA HIS A 176 -13.67 -4.49 -35.30
C HIS A 176 -14.36 -5.58 -34.47
N ALA A 177 -14.76 -5.28 -33.24
CA ALA A 177 -15.53 -6.24 -32.42
C ALA A 177 -16.92 -6.51 -33.00
N LEU A 178 -17.59 -5.49 -33.55
CA LEU A 178 -18.87 -5.65 -34.23
C LEU A 178 -18.72 -6.52 -35.48
N GLU A 179 -17.71 -6.28 -36.31
CA GLU A 179 -17.40 -7.10 -37.48
C GLU A 179 -17.14 -8.56 -37.11
N GLN A 180 -16.30 -8.81 -36.09
CA GLN A 180 -16.04 -10.16 -35.60
C GLN A 180 -17.31 -10.84 -35.11
N SER A 181 -18.17 -10.12 -34.37
CA SER A 181 -19.45 -10.67 -33.89
C SER A 181 -20.42 -10.99 -35.03
N LEU A 182 -20.44 -10.16 -36.07
CA LEU A 182 -21.28 -10.37 -37.24
C LEU A 182 -20.80 -11.60 -38.02
N ASN A 183 -19.50 -11.72 -38.24
CA ASN A 183 -18.89 -12.87 -38.90
C ASN A 183 -19.16 -14.18 -38.15
N GLN A 184 -19.02 -14.19 -36.82
CA GLN A 184 -19.35 -15.37 -36.00
C GLN A 184 -20.82 -15.75 -36.11
N ARG A 185 -21.73 -14.78 -36.14
CA ARG A 185 -23.17 -15.03 -36.32
C ARG A 185 -23.51 -15.59 -37.69
N ILE A 186 -22.86 -15.11 -38.74
CA ILE A 186 -23.04 -15.62 -40.12
C ILE A 186 -22.58 -17.08 -40.20
N ILE A 187 -21.40 -17.39 -39.64
CA ILE A 187 -20.88 -18.77 -39.60
C ILE A 187 -21.82 -19.69 -38.81
N ALA A 188 -22.27 -19.25 -37.62
CA ALA A 188 -23.19 -20.03 -36.80
C ALA A 188 -24.55 -20.27 -37.48
N ALA A 189 -25.08 -19.28 -38.20
CA ALA A 189 -26.31 -19.41 -38.97
C ALA A 189 -26.17 -20.43 -40.11
N TRP A 190 -25.02 -20.43 -40.80
CA TRP A 190 -24.68 -21.41 -41.82
C TRP A 190 -24.58 -22.83 -41.26
N GLU A 191 -23.87 -23.03 -40.13
CA GLU A 191 -23.76 -24.33 -39.46
C GLU A 191 -25.12 -24.88 -39.01
N GLN A 192 -26.06 -24.00 -38.65
CA GLN A 192 -27.43 -24.36 -38.27
C GLN A 192 -28.34 -24.61 -39.49
N GLY A 193 -27.82 -24.51 -40.72
CA GLY A 193 -28.56 -24.78 -41.95
C GLY A 193 -29.55 -23.68 -42.34
N GLN A 194 -29.38 -22.44 -41.85
CA GLN A 194 -30.17 -21.30 -42.32
C GLN A 194 -29.71 -20.89 -43.72
N SER A 195 -30.67 -20.59 -44.60
CA SER A 195 -30.38 -20.10 -45.95
C SER A 195 -29.71 -18.73 -45.88
N LEU A 196 -28.49 -18.65 -46.41
CA LEU A 196 -27.75 -17.40 -46.58
C LEU A 196 -27.86 -16.93 -48.03
N PRO A 197 -27.57 -15.65 -48.32
CA PRO A 197 -27.47 -15.18 -49.69
C PRO A 197 -26.49 -16.03 -50.51
N PRO A 198 -26.80 -16.34 -51.78
CA PRO A 198 -26.06 -17.32 -52.59
C PRO A 198 -24.57 -16.99 -52.76
N GLU A 199 -24.22 -15.70 -52.77
CA GLU A 199 -22.82 -15.25 -52.85
C GLU A 199 -21.98 -15.63 -51.61
N LEU A 200 -22.60 -15.61 -50.42
CA LEU A 200 -21.94 -15.96 -49.16
C LEU A 200 -21.83 -17.47 -48.95
N GLU A 201 -22.86 -18.23 -49.39
CA GLU A 201 -22.82 -19.69 -49.36
C GLU A 201 -21.71 -20.24 -50.27
N GLN A 202 -21.56 -19.67 -51.47
CA GLN A 202 -20.52 -20.07 -52.41
C GLN A 202 -19.11 -19.77 -51.87
N TYR A 203 -18.93 -18.58 -51.27
CA TYR A 203 -17.67 -18.19 -50.65
C TYR A 203 -17.27 -19.10 -49.48
N LEU A 204 -18.20 -19.41 -48.56
CA LEU A 204 -17.92 -20.29 -47.42
C LEU A 204 -17.61 -21.72 -47.87
N LYS A 205 -18.29 -22.21 -48.92
CA LYS A 205 -18.05 -23.54 -49.51
C LYS A 205 -16.67 -23.65 -50.16
N GLU A 206 -16.26 -22.65 -50.95
CA GLU A 206 -14.92 -22.60 -51.56
C GLU A 206 -13.80 -22.54 -50.52
N GLN A 207 -14.04 -21.90 -49.36
CA GLN A 207 -13.08 -21.88 -48.24
C GLN A 207 -12.93 -23.26 -47.60
N THR A 208 -14.01 -24.03 -47.43
CA THR A 208 -13.95 -25.40 -46.89
C THR A 208 -13.31 -26.41 -47.85
N GLU A 209 -13.40 -26.20 -49.18
CA GLU A 209 -12.80 -27.10 -50.18
C GLU A 209 -11.29 -26.84 -50.41
N ARG A 210 -10.76 -25.71 -49.91
CA ARG A 210 -9.33 -25.34 -50.03
C ARG A 210 -8.49 -25.68 -48.79
N GLY A 211 -9.09 -26.14 -47.69
CA GLY A 211 -8.41 -26.62 -46.48
C GLY A 211 -8.32 -28.14 -46.44
#